data_AF-A0A0L0H0S1-F1
#
_entry.id   AF-A0A0L0H0S1-F1
#
_cell.length_a   1.000
_cell.length_b   1.000
_cell.length_c   1.000
_cell.angle_alpha   90.00
_cell.angle_beta   90.00
_cell.angle_gamma   90.00
#
_symmetry.space_group_name_H-M   'P 1'
#
loop_
_entity.id
_entity.type
_entity.pdbx_description
1 polymer ?
#
loop_
_entity_poly.entity_id
_entity_poly.type
_entity_poly.pdbx_seq_one_letter_code
_entity_poly.pdbx_strand_id
1 'polypeptide(L)'
;MSKIGFISLGCPKNLVDSERILTELRTEGYEVVPRYDDADMVIVNTCGFIDSAVQESLEAIGEALNENGKVIVTGCLGAKVDQIREVHPKVLEITGPHSYEQVLEHVHHYVPKPQHNPFTSLVPEQGVKLTPRHYAYLKISEGCNHRCTFCIIPSMRGDLDSRPIGDVLAEAKRLVDAGVKELLVISQDTSAYGVDVKHRTGFYNGEPVKTSMVSLCEQLAKLGVWVRLHYVYPYPHVDDVIPLMAEGKILPYLDIPMQHASPRILKLMKRPGAVDRQLARIKQWREICPELTLRSTFIVGFPGETEEDFQMLLDFLKEARLDRVGCFKYSPVEGATANDLPDQVPEAIKEERWNRFMQLQQQISAERLQEKVGREILVIIDEVDEEGAIGRSIADAPEIDGAVYLNGETKVKPGDVVRVKIENADEYDLWGSRV
;
A
#
# COMPACT_ATOMS: atom_id res chain seq x y z
N MET A 1 6.10 -31.06 15.28
CA MET A 1 6.80 -30.21 14.29
C MET A 1 6.98 -28.86 14.93
N SER A 2 8.05 -28.13 14.61
CA SER A 2 8.26 -26.79 15.15
C SER A 2 7.21 -25.84 14.55
N LYS A 3 6.41 -25.21 15.39
CA LYS A 3 5.28 -24.36 15.02
C LYS A 3 5.59 -22.89 15.26
N ILE A 4 5.29 -22.04 14.28
CA ILE A 4 5.49 -20.59 14.37
C ILE A 4 4.15 -19.87 14.18
N GLY A 5 3.78 -19.02 15.14
CA GLY A 5 2.69 -18.07 15.00
C GLY A 5 3.18 -16.78 14.35
N PHE A 6 2.33 -16.12 13.56
CA PHE A 6 2.72 -14.89 12.88
C PHE A 6 1.58 -13.88 12.87
N ILE A 7 1.89 -12.63 13.26
CA ILE A 7 0.98 -11.48 13.16
C ILE A 7 1.60 -10.46 12.21
N SER A 8 0.82 -9.98 11.24
CA SER A 8 1.25 -8.94 10.31
C SER A 8 0.39 -7.70 10.48
N LEU A 9 0.97 -6.62 11.01
CA LEU A 9 0.30 -5.34 11.21
C LEU A 9 0.81 -4.27 10.24
N GLY A 10 0.04 -3.19 10.10
CA GLY A 10 0.46 -2.00 9.38
C GLY A 10 0.01 -1.96 7.92
N CYS A 11 0.98 -1.91 7.00
CA CYS A 11 0.71 -1.56 5.60
C CYS A 11 1.07 -2.70 4.62
N PRO A 12 0.64 -2.62 3.35
CA PRO A 12 0.95 -3.65 2.34
C PRO A 12 2.43 -3.98 2.17
N LYS A 13 3.33 -3.02 2.42
CA LYS A 13 4.78 -3.26 2.39
C LYS A 13 5.23 -4.20 3.50
N ASN A 14 4.63 -4.05 4.69
CA ASN A 14 4.87 -4.92 5.84
C ASN A 14 4.27 -6.31 5.60
N LEU A 15 3.09 -6.38 4.96
CA LEU A 15 2.47 -7.64 4.55
C LEU A 15 3.39 -8.45 3.63
N VAL A 16 4.01 -7.82 2.61
CA VAL A 16 4.96 -8.50 1.72
C VAL A 16 6.21 -8.97 2.47
N ASP A 17 6.71 -8.19 3.44
CA ASP A 17 7.82 -8.62 4.31
C ASP A 17 7.43 -9.87 5.12
N SER A 18 6.21 -9.90 5.67
CA SER A 18 5.64 -11.05 6.38
C SER A 18 5.54 -12.29 5.49
N GLU A 19 4.99 -12.15 4.28
CA GLU A 19 4.88 -13.25 3.30
C GLU A 19 6.24 -13.86 2.95
N ARG A 20 7.27 -13.02 2.83
CA ARG A 20 8.64 -13.49 2.58
C ARG A 20 9.19 -14.31 3.74
N ILE A 21 9.05 -13.82 4.98
CA ILE A 21 9.47 -14.55 6.19
C ILE A 21 8.74 -15.90 6.27
N LEU A 22 7.42 -15.90 6.07
CA LEU A 22 6.59 -17.10 6.09
C LEU A 22 6.98 -18.12 5.01
N THR A 23 7.33 -17.64 3.82
CA THR A 23 7.79 -18.49 2.70
C THR A 23 9.09 -19.21 3.06
N GLU A 24 10.07 -18.50 3.61
CA GLU A 24 11.34 -19.10 4.01
C GLU A 24 11.15 -20.09 5.17
N LEU A 25 10.36 -19.73 6.20
CA LEU A 25 10.03 -20.63 7.30
C LEU A 25 9.38 -21.93 6.81
N ARG A 26 8.40 -21.85 5.90
CA ARG A 26 7.78 -23.03 5.29
C ARG A 26 8.78 -23.86 4.48
N THR A 27 9.67 -23.21 3.75
CA THR A 27 10.72 -23.87 2.94
C THR A 27 11.66 -24.68 3.82
N GLU A 28 11.97 -24.15 4.99
CA GLU A 28 12.78 -24.80 6.02
C GLU A 28 12.03 -25.88 6.82
N GLY A 29 10.72 -26.03 6.59
CA GLY A 29 9.88 -27.07 7.19
C GLY A 29 9.16 -26.65 8.47
N TYR A 30 9.17 -25.38 8.85
CA TYR A 30 8.36 -24.88 9.97
C TYR A 30 6.87 -24.90 9.62
N GLU A 31 6.05 -25.22 10.61
CA GLU A 31 4.59 -25.18 10.49
C GLU A 31 4.09 -23.80 10.95
N VAL A 32 3.45 -23.04 10.07
CA VAL A 32 2.81 -21.76 10.43
C VAL A 32 1.40 -22.04 10.93
N VAL A 33 1.09 -21.55 12.13
CA VAL A 33 -0.20 -21.74 12.82
C VAL A 33 -0.90 -20.40 13.09
N PRO A 34 -2.24 -20.35 13.09
CA PRO A 34 -3.00 -19.10 13.23
C PRO A 34 -3.23 -18.65 14.69
N ARG A 35 -2.80 -19.43 15.69
CA ARG A 35 -3.05 -19.18 17.11
C ARG A 35 -1.75 -19.06 17.89
N TYR A 36 -1.69 -18.16 18.87
CA TYR A 36 -0.49 -17.94 19.68
C TYR A 36 -0.20 -19.12 20.60
N ASP A 37 -1.23 -19.68 21.23
CA ASP A 37 -1.10 -20.78 22.20
C ASP A 37 -0.73 -22.15 21.60
N ASP A 38 -0.88 -22.31 20.28
CA ASP A 38 -0.46 -23.52 19.54
C ASP A 38 0.93 -23.36 18.88
N ALA A 39 1.59 -22.20 19.06
CA ALA A 39 2.91 -21.96 18.49
C ALA A 39 4.04 -22.27 19.48
N ASP A 40 5.22 -22.67 18.99
CA ASP A 40 6.44 -22.75 19.80
C ASP A 40 7.09 -21.36 19.98
N MET A 41 6.73 -20.41 19.11
CA MET A 41 7.16 -19.02 19.09
C MET A 41 6.23 -18.18 18.22
N VAL A 42 6.03 -16.91 18.57
CA VAL A 42 5.26 -15.94 17.77
C VAL A 42 6.18 -14.85 17.21
N ILE A 43 6.01 -14.53 15.93
CA ILE A 43 6.62 -13.37 15.28
C ILE A 43 5.56 -12.28 15.11
N VAL A 44 5.84 -11.08 15.62
CA VAL A 44 4.94 -9.92 15.48
C VAL A 44 5.61 -8.90 14.56
N ASN A 45 5.08 -8.75 13.33
CA ASN A 45 5.54 -7.75 12.39
C ASN A 45 4.74 -6.45 12.56
N THR A 46 5.40 -5.40 13.04
CA THR A 46 4.79 -4.21 13.63
C THR A 46 4.86 -2.98 12.73
N CYS A 47 3.93 -2.04 12.98
CA CYS A 47 3.94 -0.71 12.38
C CYS A 47 4.51 0.31 13.38
N GLY A 48 5.30 1.27 12.88
CA GLY A 48 6.02 2.24 13.72
C GLY A 48 5.87 3.70 13.28
N PHE A 49 4.95 3.99 12.36
CA PHE A 49 4.90 5.30 11.70
C PHE A 49 3.94 6.30 12.37
N ILE A 50 2.72 5.89 12.69
CA ILE A 50 1.72 6.75 13.35
C ILE A 50 1.45 6.25 14.77
N ASP A 51 1.18 7.15 15.70
CA ASP A 51 1.06 6.82 17.14
C ASP A 51 -0.02 5.77 17.41
N SER A 52 -1.16 5.83 16.71
CA SER A 52 -2.22 4.81 16.84
C SER A 52 -1.73 3.42 16.44
N ALA A 53 -0.98 3.31 15.34
CA ALA A 53 -0.43 2.03 14.88
C ALA A 53 0.72 1.53 15.77
N VAL A 54 1.44 2.45 16.43
CA VAL A 54 2.44 2.10 17.46
C VAL A 54 1.75 1.49 18.68
N GLN A 55 0.66 2.10 19.16
CA GLN A 55 -0.12 1.56 20.29
C GLN A 55 -0.71 0.18 19.95
N GLU A 56 -1.35 0.04 18.80
CA GLU A 56 -1.87 -1.24 18.30
C GLU A 56 -0.76 -2.31 18.25
N SER A 57 0.44 -1.94 17.77
CA SER A 57 1.58 -2.84 17.71
C SER A 57 2.08 -3.27 19.09
N LEU A 58 2.10 -2.37 20.07
CA LEU A 58 2.48 -2.69 21.46
C LEU A 58 1.44 -3.61 22.12
N GLU A 59 0.14 -3.33 21.93
CA GLU A 59 -0.94 -4.18 22.44
C GLU A 59 -0.83 -5.62 21.90
N ALA A 60 -0.63 -5.78 20.59
CA ALA A 60 -0.45 -7.10 19.96
C ALA A 60 0.79 -7.85 20.48
N ILE A 61 1.90 -7.15 20.78
CA ILE A 61 3.08 -7.75 21.41
C ILE A 61 2.72 -8.26 22.82
N GLY A 62 2.01 -7.46 23.59
CA GLY A 62 1.54 -7.83 24.93
C GLY A 62 0.66 -9.07 24.93
N GLU A 63 -0.30 -9.14 24.01
CA GLU A 63 -1.18 -10.30 23.81
C GLU A 63 -0.38 -11.56 23.46
N ALA A 64 0.51 -11.48 22.46
CA ALA A 64 1.35 -12.60 22.06
C ALA A 64 2.27 -13.09 23.20
N LEU A 65 2.80 -12.17 24.02
CA LEU A 65 3.60 -12.51 25.20
C LEU A 65 2.78 -13.19 26.29
N ASN A 66 1.53 -12.77 26.50
CA ASN A 66 0.65 -13.36 27.50
C ASN A 66 0.21 -14.77 27.12
N GLU A 67 -0.05 -15.02 25.83
CA GLU A 67 -0.54 -16.32 25.36
C GLU A 67 0.57 -17.33 25.08
N ASN A 68 1.72 -16.89 24.56
CA ASN A 68 2.81 -17.79 24.15
C ASN A 68 4.06 -17.70 25.04
N GLY A 69 4.44 -16.48 25.42
CA GLY A 69 5.65 -16.21 26.21
C GLY A 69 6.98 -16.17 25.44
N LYS A 70 7.04 -16.64 24.18
CA LYS A 70 8.22 -16.54 23.31
C LYS A 70 7.90 -15.72 22.07
N VAL A 71 8.29 -14.44 22.09
CA VAL A 71 7.95 -13.48 21.04
C VAL A 71 9.21 -12.84 20.44
N ILE A 72 9.28 -12.83 19.12
CA ILE A 72 10.20 -11.99 18.33
C ILE A 72 9.38 -10.86 17.71
N VAL A 73 9.92 -9.64 17.76
CA VAL A 73 9.31 -8.47 17.13
C VAL A 73 10.13 -8.08 15.90
N THR A 74 9.45 -7.77 14.80
CA THR A 74 10.07 -7.24 13.58
C THR A 74 9.23 -6.09 13.02
N GLY A 75 9.69 -5.45 11.94
CA GLY A 75 8.96 -4.38 11.26
C GLY A 75 9.38 -2.98 11.69
N CYS A 76 8.56 -1.99 11.33
CA CYS A 76 8.91 -0.57 11.48
C CYS A 76 9.15 -0.15 12.94
N LEU A 77 8.36 -0.65 13.90
CA LEU A 77 8.53 -0.31 15.31
C LEU A 77 9.83 -0.89 15.89
N GLY A 78 10.35 -1.98 15.30
CA GLY A 78 11.62 -2.57 15.69
C GLY A 78 12.83 -1.65 15.52
N ALA A 79 12.71 -0.58 14.72
CA ALA A 79 13.72 0.49 14.67
C ALA A 79 13.78 1.31 15.97
N LYS A 80 12.77 1.22 16.85
CA LYS A 80 12.66 1.86 18.16
C LYS A 80 12.74 0.83 19.29
N VAL A 81 13.86 0.12 19.35
CA VAL A 81 14.11 -0.99 20.29
C VAL A 81 13.80 -0.59 21.75
N ASP A 82 14.25 0.59 22.18
CA ASP A 82 14.08 1.05 23.55
C ASP A 82 12.59 1.18 23.94
N GLN A 83 11.76 1.71 23.03
CA GLN A 83 10.32 1.88 23.24
C GLN A 83 9.62 0.52 23.46
N ILE A 84 9.99 -0.50 22.68
CA ILE A 84 9.45 -1.85 22.85
C ILE A 84 9.93 -2.46 24.17
N ARG A 85 11.23 -2.33 24.49
CA ARG A 85 11.81 -2.96 25.70
C ARG A 85 11.33 -2.31 26.99
N GLU A 86 11.01 -1.02 26.98
CA GLU A 86 10.43 -0.32 28.13
C GLU A 86 9.07 -0.91 28.52
N VAL A 87 8.21 -1.16 27.54
CA VAL A 87 6.84 -1.69 27.76
C VAL A 87 6.84 -3.22 27.90
N HIS A 88 7.64 -3.91 27.08
CA HIS A 88 7.67 -5.37 26.97
C HIS A 88 9.10 -5.91 27.09
N PRO A 89 9.72 -5.87 28.29
CA PRO A 89 11.11 -6.30 28.50
C PRO A 89 11.35 -7.80 28.26
N LYS A 90 10.27 -8.59 28.15
CA LYS A 90 10.30 -10.05 27.95
C LYS A 90 10.39 -10.47 26.48
N VAL A 91 10.31 -9.53 25.52
CA VAL A 91 10.54 -9.84 24.10
C VAL A 91 11.94 -10.42 23.93
N LEU A 92 12.04 -11.54 23.20
CA LEU A 92 13.30 -12.25 23.00
C LEU A 92 14.25 -11.43 22.13
N GLU A 93 13.80 -11.09 20.93
CA GLU A 93 14.59 -10.37 19.93
C GLU A 93 13.74 -9.33 19.21
N ILE A 94 14.41 -8.27 18.76
CA ILE A 94 13.80 -7.15 18.04
C ILE A 94 14.65 -6.86 16.81
N THR A 95 14.03 -6.93 15.63
CA THR A 95 14.68 -6.58 14.36
C THR A 95 13.95 -5.44 13.66
N GLY A 96 14.67 -4.70 12.81
CA GLY A 96 14.09 -3.60 12.04
C GLY A 96 13.24 -4.07 10.84
N PRO A 97 12.67 -3.12 10.07
CA PRO A 97 12.01 -3.45 8.81
C PRO A 97 13.01 -4.08 7.83
N HIS A 98 12.51 -4.86 6.87
CA HIS A 98 13.32 -5.53 5.84
C HIS A 98 14.40 -6.51 6.36
N SER A 99 14.40 -6.84 7.66
CA SER A 99 15.45 -7.65 8.31
C SER A 99 15.09 -9.14 8.38
N TYR A 100 14.54 -9.71 7.30
CA TYR A 100 14.01 -11.08 7.31
C TYR A 100 15.08 -12.14 7.59
N GLU A 101 16.33 -11.96 7.15
CA GLU A 101 17.43 -12.89 7.43
C GLU A 101 17.73 -12.98 8.93
N GLN A 102 17.79 -11.84 9.61
CA GLN A 102 17.97 -11.79 11.07
C GLN A 102 16.79 -12.43 11.81
N VAL A 103 15.56 -12.23 11.33
CA VAL A 103 14.38 -12.90 11.90
C VAL A 103 14.54 -14.42 11.83
N LEU A 104 14.96 -14.95 10.69
CA LEU A 104 15.19 -16.39 10.52
C LEU A 104 16.31 -16.90 11.45
N GLU A 105 17.43 -16.18 11.55
CA GLU A 105 18.52 -16.52 12.48
C GLU A 105 18.03 -16.60 13.94
N HIS A 106 17.24 -15.63 14.37
CA HIS A 106 16.65 -15.65 15.71
C HIS A 106 15.66 -16.80 15.88
N VAL A 107 14.81 -17.09 14.89
CA VAL A 107 13.94 -18.27 14.94
C VAL A 107 14.76 -19.55 15.10
N HIS A 108 15.85 -19.72 14.35
CA HIS A 108 16.74 -20.89 14.45
C HIS A 108 17.39 -21.01 15.83
N HIS A 109 17.68 -19.88 16.47
CA HIS A 109 18.28 -19.85 17.80
C HIS A 109 17.32 -20.38 18.88
N TYR A 110 16.06 -19.98 18.84
CA TYR A 110 15.08 -20.30 19.90
C TYR A 110 14.19 -21.50 19.59
N VAL A 111 14.04 -21.85 18.31
CA VAL A 111 13.18 -22.95 17.84
C VAL A 111 13.99 -23.84 16.88
N PRO A 112 14.27 -25.10 17.27
CA PRO A 112 15.06 -26.02 16.45
C PRO A 112 14.50 -26.15 15.03
N LYS A 113 15.40 -26.05 14.05
CA LYS A 113 15.07 -26.25 12.64
C LYS A 113 14.53 -27.67 12.43
N PRO A 114 13.31 -27.82 11.87
CA PRO A 114 12.77 -29.14 11.55
C PRO A 114 13.71 -29.92 10.62
N GLN A 115 13.68 -31.25 10.71
CA GLN A 115 14.30 -32.06 9.68
C GLN A 115 13.55 -31.83 8.36
N HIS A 116 14.24 -31.25 7.38
CA HIS A 116 13.66 -30.96 6.08
C HIS A 116 13.25 -32.27 5.40
N ASN A 117 11.95 -32.40 5.10
CA ASN A 117 11.40 -33.51 4.34
C ASN A 117 10.76 -32.95 3.05
N PRO A 118 11.40 -33.18 1.88
CA PRO A 118 10.95 -32.62 0.60
C PRO A 118 9.52 -32.99 0.21
N PHE A 119 8.99 -34.10 0.74
CA PHE A 119 7.66 -34.59 0.42
C PHE A 119 6.55 -33.93 1.25
N THR A 120 6.90 -33.27 2.36
CA THR A 120 5.94 -32.57 3.24
C THR A 120 6.16 -31.06 3.29
N SER A 121 7.34 -30.58 2.89
CA SER A 121 7.71 -29.16 2.84
C SER A 121 7.48 -28.54 1.46
N LEU A 122 6.35 -28.86 0.83
CA LEU A 122 5.99 -28.27 -0.45
C LEU A 122 5.60 -26.81 -0.26
N VAL A 123 6.44 -25.91 -0.76
CA VAL A 123 6.14 -24.47 -0.84
C VAL A 123 5.76 -24.15 -2.28
N PRO A 124 4.63 -23.46 -2.51
CA PRO A 124 4.27 -23.00 -3.85
C PRO A 124 5.39 -22.13 -4.45
N GLU A 125 5.62 -22.18 -5.76
CA GLU A 125 6.69 -21.39 -6.40
C GLU A 125 6.54 -19.88 -6.19
N GLN A 126 5.30 -19.41 -6.02
CA GLN A 126 4.97 -18.02 -5.70
C GLN A 126 5.13 -17.65 -4.22
N GLY A 127 5.47 -18.61 -3.36
CA GLY A 127 5.56 -18.45 -1.91
C GLY A 127 4.21 -18.50 -1.18
N VAL A 128 4.27 -18.26 0.14
CA VAL A 128 3.09 -18.11 1.00
C VAL A 128 2.49 -16.73 0.78
N LYS A 129 1.16 -16.68 0.63
CA LYS A 129 0.40 -15.43 0.49
C LYS A 129 -0.64 -15.30 1.58
N LEU A 130 -0.73 -14.10 2.14
CA LEU A 130 -1.72 -13.70 3.13
C LEU A 130 -2.91 -12.98 2.47
N THR A 131 -2.77 -12.59 1.20
CA THR A 131 -3.87 -12.05 0.38
C THR A 131 -4.73 -13.17 -0.21
N PRO A 132 -6.01 -12.87 -0.55
CA PRO A 132 -6.82 -13.70 -1.44
C PRO A 132 -6.09 -14.06 -2.74
N ARG A 133 -6.47 -15.20 -3.35
CA ARG A 133 -5.74 -15.79 -4.49
C ARG A 133 -5.73 -14.93 -5.76
N HIS A 134 -6.70 -14.05 -5.93
CA HIS A 134 -6.88 -13.30 -7.16
C HIS A 134 -6.11 -11.98 -7.22
N TYR A 135 -5.50 -11.52 -6.14
CA TYR A 135 -4.58 -10.38 -6.17
C TYR A 135 -3.33 -10.61 -5.33
N ALA A 136 -2.25 -9.92 -5.67
CA ALA A 136 -1.03 -9.95 -4.89
C ALA A 136 -0.30 -8.61 -4.94
N TYR A 137 0.30 -8.22 -3.81
CA TYR A 137 1.22 -7.09 -3.76
C TYR A 137 2.59 -7.48 -4.33
N LEU A 138 3.11 -6.63 -5.21
CA LEU A 138 4.44 -6.75 -5.81
C LEU A 138 5.30 -5.59 -5.34
N LYS A 139 6.13 -5.83 -4.32
CA LYS A 139 7.04 -4.81 -3.79
C LYS A 139 8.26 -4.65 -4.69
N ILE A 140 8.50 -3.46 -5.24
CA ILE A 140 9.57 -3.23 -6.24
C ILE A 140 10.81 -2.55 -5.67
N SER A 141 10.69 -1.86 -4.54
CA SER A 141 11.79 -1.19 -3.86
C SER A 141 11.48 -1.02 -2.38
N GLU A 142 12.52 -0.69 -1.61
CA GLU A 142 12.45 -0.32 -0.20
C GLU A 142 13.00 1.10 -0.01
N GLY A 143 12.66 1.74 1.11
CA GLY A 143 13.21 3.05 1.47
C GLY A 143 12.76 4.20 0.56
N CYS A 144 13.21 5.42 0.85
CA CYS A 144 12.80 6.61 0.10
C CYS A 144 13.86 7.72 0.14
N ASN A 145 14.15 8.32 -1.01
CA ASN A 145 15.11 9.43 -1.12
C ASN A 145 14.50 10.80 -0.78
N HIS A 146 13.17 10.90 -0.67
CA HIS A 146 12.54 12.16 -0.27
C HIS A 146 12.85 12.49 1.18
N ARG A 147 13.10 13.78 1.44
CA ARG A 147 13.33 14.33 2.78
C ARG A 147 12.16 15.20 3.21
N CYS A 148 10.95 14.64 3.11
CA CYS A 148 9.73 15.33 3.52
C CYS A 148 9.78 15.60 5.03
N THR A 149 9.46 16.83 5.45
CA THR A 149 9.70 17.25 6.84
C THR A 149 8.82 16.53 7.87
N PHE A 150 7.67 16.01 7.44
CA PHE A 150 6.73 15.23 8.25
C PHE A 150 7.02 13.72 8.24
N CYS A 151 7.96 13.23 7.43
CA CYS A 151 8.12 11.81 7.16
C CYS A 151 9.44 11.29 7.72
N ILE A 152 9.37 10.27 8.56
CA ILE A 152 10.54 9.59 9.16
C ILE A 152 10.95 8.30 8.43
N ILE A 153 10.31 7.98 7.31
CA ILE A 153 10.58 6.76 6.53
C ILE A 153 12.07 6.58 6.19
N PRO A 154 12.82 7.61 5.72
CA PRO A 154 14.25 7.42 5.41
C PRO A 154 15.08 7.00 6.62
N SER A 155 14.72 7.48 7.82
CA SER A 155 15.40 7.09 9.06
C SER A 155 15.03 5.67 9.51
N MET A 156 13.84 5.18 9.16
CA MET A 156 13.37 3.84 9.57
C MET A 156 13.69 2.73 8.56
N ARG A 157 13.53 3.01 7.27
CA ARG A 157 13.62 2.03 6.16
C ARG A 157 14.77 2.31 5.20
N GLY A 158 15.56 3.36 5.45
CA GLY A 158 16.71 3.73 4.63
C GLY A 158 16.36 4.53 3.38
N ASP A 159 17.40 4.80 2.60
CA ASP A 159 17.29 5.41 1.27
C ASP A 159 16.70 4.43 0.26
N LEU A 160 16.33 4.94 -0.91
CA LEU A 160 15.74 4.13 -1.97
C LEU A 160 16.70 2.99 -2.36
N ASP A 161 16.20 1.77 -2.25
CA ASP A 161 16.86 0.54 -2.71
C ASP A 161 15.94 -0.21 -3.67
N SER A 162 16.23 -0.12 -4.96
CA SER A 162 15.44 -0.73 -6.02
C SER A 162 15.84 -2.19 -6.26
N ARG A 163 14.85 -3.07 -6.25
CA ARG A 163 15.08 -4.47 -6.63
C ARG A 163 15.47 -4.60 -8.09
N PRO A 164 16.34 -5.56 -8.48
CA PRO A 164 16.63 -5.84 -9.88
C PRO A 164 15.35 -6.16 -10.67
N ILE A 165 15.19 -5.57 -11.86
CA ILE A 165 13.95 -5.68 -12.64
C ILE A 165 13.67 -7.11 -13.11
N GLY A 166 14.72 -7.90 -13.37
CA GLY A 166 14.58 -9.32 -13.72
C GLY A 166 13.90 -10.11 -12.60
N ASP A 167 14.29 -9.88 -11.35
CA ASP A 167 13.73 -10.57 -10.18
C ASP A 167 12.28 -10.17 -9.94
N VAL A 168 11.96 -8.87 -10.10
CA VAL A 168 10.60 -8.34 -9.97
C VAL A 168 9.68 -8.94 -11.04
N LEU A 169 10.12 -8.98 -12.30
CA LEU A 169 9.33 -9.55 -13.40
C LEU A 169 9.18 -11.07 -13.28
N ALA A 170 10.21 -11.77 -12.83
CA ALA A 170 10.13 -13.20 -12.56
C ALA A 170 9.15 -13.52 -11.41
N GLU A 171 9.15 -12.72 -10.34
CA GLU A 171 8.14 -12.83 -9.27
C GLU A 171 6.73 -12.54 -9.78
N ALA A 172 6.54 -11.45 -10.53
CA ALA A 172 5.26 -11.11 -11.12
C ALA A 172 4.70 -12.25 -11.99
N LYS A 173 5.56 -12.88 -12.79
CA LYS A 173 5.19 -14.04 -13.61
C LYS A 173 4.77 -15.23 -12.76
N ARG A 174 5.51 -15.58 -11.71
CA ARG A 174 5.14 -16.66 -10.78
C ARG A 174 3.80 -16.41 -10.10
N LEU A 175 3.53 -15.17 -9.69
CA LEU A 175 2.23 -14.78 -9.11
C LEU A 175 1.08 -14.99 -10.11
N VAL A 176 1.25 -14.54 -11.36
CA VAL A 176 0.25 -14.72 -12.42
C VAL A 176 0.04 -16.19 -12.76
N ASP A 177 1.10 -16.98 -12.85
CA ASP A 177 1.03 -18.42 -13.09
C ASP A 177 0.31 -19.17 -11.97
N ALA A 178 0.38 -18.65 -10.74
CA ALA A 178 -0.36 -19.14 -9.59
C ALA A 178 -1.85 -18.75 -9.57
N GLY A 179 -2.32 -17.97 -10.56
CA GLY A 179 -3.72 -17.61 -10.73
C GLY A 179 -4.08 -16.17 -10.30
N VAL A 180 -3.10 -15.35 -9.90
CA VAL A 180 -3.32 -13.93 -9.60
C VAL A 180 -3.86 -13.21 -10.84
N LYS A 181 -4.89 -12.39 -10.64
CA LYS A 181 -5.58 -11.59 -11.66
C LYS A 181 -5.31 -10.10 -11.55
N GLU A 182 -4.82 -9.64 -10.39
CA GLU A 182 -4.43 -8.25 -10.14
C GLU A 182 -3.08 -8.16 -9.39
N LEU A 183 -2.11 -7.49 -10.00
CA LEU A 183 -0.83 -7.15 -9.40
C LEU A 183 -0.88 -5.72 -8.86
N LEU A 184 -0.67 -5.57 -7.55
CA LEU A 184 -0.64 -4.29 -6.86
C LEU A 184 0.83 -3.88 -6.66
N VAL A 185 1.34 -3.03 -7.54
CA VAL A 185 2.73 -2.57 -7.51
C VAL A 185 2.90 -1.55 -6.39
N ILE A 186 3.76 -1.87 -5.42
CA ILE A 186 3.96 -1.05 -4.22
C ILE A 186 5.44 -0.73 -3.96
N SER A 187 5.66 0.42 -3.35
CA SER A 187 6.91 0.83 -2.70
C SER A 187 6.61 2.05 -1.80
N GLN A 188 7.63 2.80 -1.38
CA GLN A 188 7.46 4.12 -0.75
C GLN A 188 7.28 5.23 -1.80
N ASP A 189 7.91 5.08 -2.96
CA ASP A 189 7.81 5.95 -4.12
C ASP A 189 8.04 5.13 -5.40
N THR A 190 6.94 4.69 -6.01
CA THR A 190 6.95 3.74 -7.14
C THR A 190 7.53 4.37 -8.40
N SER A 191 7.36 5.69 -8.56
CA SER A 191 7.90 6.39 -9.72
C SER A 191 9.40 6.67 -9.60
N ALA A 192 10.01 6.55 -8.43
CA ALA A 192 11.47 6.61 -8.28
C ALA A 192 12.17 5.28 -8.60
N TYR A 193 11.44 4.19 -8.88
CA TYR A 193 12.03 2.88 -9.15
C TYR A 193 13.15 2.93 -10.21
N GLY A 194 14.33 2.47 -9.81
CA GLY A 194 15.53 2.40 -10.64
C GLY A 194 16.43 3.64 -10.65
N VAL A 195 16.04 4.75 -10.00
CA VAL A 195 16.85 5.98 -9.97
C VAL A 195 18.17 5.78 -9.21
N ASP A 196 18.13 5.09 -8.07
CA ASP A 196 19.27 4.74 -7.22
C ASP A 196 20.30 3.86 -7.96
N VAL A 197 19.85 2.93 -8.81
CA VAL A 197 20.72 2.09 -9.65
C VAL A 197 21.02 2.71 -11.03
N LYS A 198 20.68 3.99 -11.24
CA LYS A 198 20.89 4.72 -12.51
C LYS A 198 20.30 4.00 -13.73
N HIS A 199 19.11 3.45 -13.57
CA HIS A 199 18.39 2.68 -14.59
C HIS A 199 19.21 1.53 -15.18
N ARG A 200 20.00 0.85 -14.34
CA ARG A 200 20.77 -0.34 -14.71
C ARG A 200 19.89 -1.30 -15.52
N THR A 201 20.43 -1.85 -16.59
CA THR A 201 19.72 -2.84 -17.39
C THR A 201 19.81 -4.21 -16.71
N GLY A 202 18.66 -4.84 -16.48
CA GLY A 202 18.54 -6.25 -16.13
C GLY A 202 18.10 -7.08 -17.34
N PHE A 203 17.89 -8.37 -17.13
CA PHE A 203 17.40 -9.28 -18.16
C PHE A 203 16.15 -10.00 -17.67
N TYR A 204 15.18 -10.15 -18.57
CA TYR A 204 13.98 -10.95 -18.33
C TYR A 204 13.62 -11.68 -19.62
N ASN A 205 13.47 -13.01 -19.57
CA ASN A 205 13.25 -13.87 -20.74
C ASN A 205 14.25 -13.65 -21.89
N GLY A 206 15.51 -13.37 -21.56
CA GLY A 206 16.57 -13.11 -22.54
C GLY A 206 16.54 -11.70 -23.16
N GLU A 207 15.56 -10.87 -22.83
CA GLU A 207 15.48 -9.48 -23.28
C GLU A 207 16.13 -8.52 -22.27
N PRO A 208 16.92 -7.53 -22.73
CA PRO A 208 17.42 -6.46 -21.87
C PRO A 208 16.28 -5.50 -21.50
N VAL A 209 16.10 -5.23 -20.21
CA VAL A 209 15.08 -4.31 -19.69
C VAL A 209 15.74 -3.30 -18.76
N LYS A 210 15.50 -2.00 -18.98
CA LYS A 210 15.98 -0.94 -18.07
C LYS A 210 15.20 -0.98 -16.77
N THR A 211 15.88 -0.94 -15.62
CA THR A 211 15.21 -0.75 -14.32
C THR A 211 14.61 0.65 -14.24
N SER A 212 13.34 0.77 -14.57
CA SER A 212 12.55 2.01 -14.46
C SER A 212 11.07 1.66 -14.30
N MET A 213 10.28 2.58 -13.71
CA MET A 213 8.83 2.40 -13.59
C MET A 213 8.16 2.17 -14.95
N VAL A 214 8.54 2.94 -15.98
CA VAL A 214 7.93 2.86 -17.33
C VAL A 214 8.22 1.49 -17.96
N SER A 215 9.48 1.06 -18.00
CA SER A 215 9.84 -0.25 -18.55
C SER A 215 9.24 -1.41 -17.74
N LEU A 216 9.09 -1.25 -16.42
CA LEU A 216 8.38 -2.22 -15.60
C LEU A 216 6.90 -2.33 -16.04
N CYS A 217 6.20 -1.20 -16.22
CA CYS A 217 4.82 -1.17 -16.68
C CYS A 217 4.67 -1.83 -18.07
N GLU A 218 5.55 -1.51 -19.01
CA GLU A 218 5.54 -2.10 -20.36
C GLU A 218 5.67 -3.63 -20.33
N GLN A 219 6.48 -4.17 -19.42
CA GLN A 219 6.68 -5.62 -19.29
C GLN A 219 5.53 -6.28 -18.52
N LEU A 220 5.04 -5.65 -17.44
CA LEU A 220 3.88 -6.16 -16.69
C LEU A 220 2.60 -6.18 -17.54
N ALA A 221 2.42 -5.21 -18.43
CA ALA A 221 1.32 -5.17 -19.39
C ALA A 221 1.24 -6.42 -20.29
N LYS A 222 2.36 -7.11 -20.52
CA LYS A 222 2.40 -8.34 -21.32
C LYS A 222 1.85 -9.56 -20.59
N LEU A 223 1.61 -9.48 -19.27
CA LEU A 223 1.15 -10.61 -18.45
C LEU A 223 -0.36 -10.85 -18.55
N GLY A 224 -1.14 -9.93 -19.13
CA GLY A 224 -2.57 -10.12 -19.37
C GLY A 224 -3.44 -10.12 -18.10
N VAL A 225 -2.94 -9.52 -17.02
CA VAL A 225 -3.63 -9.35 -15.74
C VAL A 225 -3.74 -7.85 -15.42
N TRP A 226 -4.59 -7.49 -14.46
CA TRP A 226 -4.65 -6.12 -13.97
C TRP A 226 -3.34 -5.74 -13.28
N VAL A 227 -2.87 -4.52 -13.51
CA VAL A 227 -1.68 -3.96 -12.86
C VAL A 227 -2.06 -2.60 -12.33
N ARG A 228 -1.95 -2.42 -11.01
CA ARG A 228 -2.29 -1.18 -10.30
C ARG A 228 -1.05 -0.58 -9.68
N LEU A 229 -0.85 0.72 -9.86
CA LEU A 229 0.28 1.45 -9.30
C LEU A 229 -0.13 2.20 -8.04
N HIS A 230 0.59 1.98 -6.95
CA HIS A 230 0.42 2.72 -5.69
C HIS A 230 1.61 3.61 -5.39
N TYR A 231 1.39 4.66 -4.59
CA TYR A 231 2.46 5.53 -4.08
C TYR A 231 3.30 6.16 -5.20
N VAL A 232 2.65 6.78 -6.17
CA VAL A 232 3.29 7.37 -7.36
C VAL A 232 3.56 8.85 -7.10
N TYR A 233 4.83 9.22 -6.88
CA TYR A 233 5.19 10.63 -6.84
C TYR A 233 5.09 11.25 -8.25
N PRO A 234 4.58 12.50 -8.41
CA PRO A 234 4.30 13.07 -9.72
C PRO A 234 5.56 13.60 -10.42
N TYR A 235 6.54 12.76 -10.71
CA TYR A 235 7.67 13.11 -11.59
C TYR A 235 7.23 13.20 -13.06
N PRO A 236 7.91 13.98 -13.93
CA PRO A 236 7.51 14.13 -15.34
C PRO A 236 7.28 12.81 -16.10
N HIS A 237 8.13 11.80 -15.89
CA HIS A 237 8.02 10.50 -16.59
C HIS A 237 6.78 9.67 -16.20
N VAL A 238 5.99 10.09 -15.21
CA VAL A 238 4.66 9.49 -14.96
C VAL A 238 3.72 9.74 -16.15
N ASP A 239 3.94 10.82 -16.90
CA ASP A 239 3.16 11.13 -18.11
C ASP A 239 3.26 10.01 -19.16
N ASP A 240 4.41 9.33 -19.22
CA ASP A 240 4.68 8.26 -20.18
C ASP A 240 3.86 6.99 -19.91
N VAL A 241 3.27 6.84 -18.72
CA VAL A 241 2.44 5.68 -18.34
C VAL A 241 0.96 5.91 -18.69
N ILE A 242 0.51 7.16 -18.83
CA ILE A 242 -0.90 7.49 -19.09
C ILE A 242 -1.41 6.89 -20.42
N PRO A 243 -0.65 6.87 -21.53
CA PRO A 243 -1.07 6.17 -22.74
C PRO A 243 -1.29 4.66 -22.53
N LEU A 244 -0.46 4.00 -21.71
CA LEU A 244 -0.65 2.58 -21.38
C LEU A 244 -1.96 2.35 -20.61
N MET A 245 -2.34 3.30 -19.76
CA MET A 245 -3.62 3.27 -19.05
C MET A 245 -4.80 3.47 -19.99
N ALA A 246 -4.72 4.43 -20.92
CA ALA A 246 -5.74 4.67 -21.93
C ALA A 246 -5.94 3.47 -22.89
N GLU A 247 -4.87 2.72 -23.15
CA GLU A 247 -4.91 1.48 -23.94
C GLU A 247 -5.40 0.25 -23.14
N GLY A 248 -5.69 0.40 -21.85
CA GLY A 248 -6.12 -0.70 -20.96
C GLY A 248 -5.03 -1.72 -20.63
N LYS A 249 -3.76 -1.39 -20.87
CA LYS A 249 -2.59 -2.25 -20.58
C LYS A 249 -2.20 -2.22 -19.10
N ILE A 250 -2.41 -1.09 -18.46
CA ILE A 250 -2.25 -0.84 -17.02
C ILE A 250 -3.59 -0.28 -16.55
N LEU A 251 -4.01 -0.56 -15.30
CA LEU A 251 -5.26 0.00 -14.81
C LEU A 251 -5.17 1.53 -14.77
N PRO A 252 -6.24 2.26 -15.17
CA PRO A 252 -6.28 3.71 -15.16
C PRO A 252 -6.49 4.23 -13.74
N TYR A 253 -5.50 3.99 -12.88
CA TYR A 253 -5.50 4.33 -11.46
C TYR A 253 -4.14 4.86 -11.06
N LEU A 254 -4.12 6.06 -10.48
CA LEU A 254 -2.92 6.68 -9.95
C LEU A 254 -3.17 7.17 -8.52
N ASP A 255 -2.45 6.57 -7.58
CA ASP A 255 -2.37 7.01 -6.19
C ASP A 255 -1.18 7.97 -6.01
N ILE A 256 -1.50 9.27 -6.05
CA ILE A 256 -0.53 10.37 -6.02
C ILE A 256 -0.69 11.11 -4.69
N PRO A 257 0.15 10.84 -3.68
CA PRO A 257 0.04 11.55 -2.42
C PRO A 257 0.44 13.01 -2.64
N MET A 258 -0.48 13.97 -2.64
CA MET A 258 -0.16 15.40 -2.86
C MET A 258 0.19 16.15 -1.57
N GLN A 259 -0.22 15.64 -0.42
CA GLN A 259 -0.08 16.21 0.93
C GLN A 259 -0.75 17.57 1.15
N HIS A 260 -0.59 18.56 0.26
CA HIS A 260 -1.23 19.87 0.37
C HIS A 260 -1.30 20.54 -1.02
N ALA A 261 -2.05 21.65 -1.13
CA ALA A 261 -2.09 22.49 -2.33
C ALA A 261 -1.63 23.94 -2.11
N SER A 262 -1.06 24.28 -0.94
CA SER A 262 -0.51 25.61 -0.72
C SER A 262 0.98 25.57 -1.09
N PRO A 263 1.47 26.42 -2.00
CA PRO A 263 2.89 26.47 -2.34
C PRO A 263 3.77 26.72 -1.10
N ARG A 264 3.29 27.50 -0.14
CA ARG A 264 4.01 27.80 1.10
C ARG A 264 4.11 26.56 1.98
N ILE A 265 3.00 25.88 2.22
CA ILE A 265 2.98 24.66 3.06
C ILE A 265 3.76 23.54 2.38
N LEU A 266 3.60 23.35 1.07
CA LEU A 266 4.39 22.38 0.31
C LEU A 266 5.89 22.64 0.38
N LYS A 267 6.32 23.92 0.36
CA LYS A 267 7.73 24.28 0.57
C LYS A 267 8.20 23.89 1.98
N LEU A 268 7.40 24.15 3.01
CA LEU A 268 7.71 23.74 4.40
C LEU A 268 7.73 22.21 4.57
N MET A 269 6.87 21.50 3.82
CA MET A 269 6.86 20.04 3.72
C MET A 269 8.09 19.46 2.98
N LYS A 270 8.94 20.31 2.37
CA LYS A 270 10.00 19.93 1.41
C LYS A 270 9.47 19.14 0.22
N ARG A 271 8.30 19.54 -0.27
CA ARG A 271 7.67 19.02 -1.49
C ARG A 271 7.42 20.16 -2.49
N PRO A 272 8.45 20.86 -2.99
CA PRO A 272 8.26 21.98 -3.91
C PRO A 272 7.77 21.48 -5.28
N GLY A 273 6.47 21.17 -5.38
CA GLY A 273 5.74 21.03 -6.62
C GLY A 273 5.02 22.35 -6.92
N ALA A 274 5.01 22.77 -8.17
CA ALA A 274 4.17 23.89 -8.59
C ALA A 274 2.71 23.41 -8.66
N VAL A 275 1.89 23.84 -7.70
CA VAL A 275 0.46 23.47 -7.58
C VAL A 275 -0.29 23.75 -8.89
N ASP A 276 -0.04 24.90 -9.52
CA ASP A 276 -0.63 25.27 -10.81
C ASP A 276 -0.29 24.28 -11.94
N ARG A 277 0.91 23.66 -11.88
CA ARG A 277 1.28 22.61 -12.83
C ARG A 277 0.55 21.30 -12.54
N GLN A 278 0.09 21.05 -11.31
CA GLN A 278 -0.63 19.82 -10.98
C GLN A 278 -2.05 19.83 -11.55
N LEU A 279 -2.81 20.92 -11.42
CA LEU A 279 -4.15 21.03 -12.01
C LEU A 279 -4.10 20.89 -13.54
N ALA A 280 -3.18 21.61 -14.20
CA ALA A 280 -2.97 21.50 -15.64
C ALA A 280 -2.61 20.07 -16.06
N ARG A 281 -1.79 19.39 -15.27
CA ARG A 281 -1.36 18.02 -15.54
C ARG A 281 -2.48 17.00 -15.33
N ILE A 282 -3.28 17.14 -14.27
CA ILE A 282 -4.48 16.33 -14.03
C ILE A 282 -5.43 16.44 -15.22
N LYS A 283 -5.65 17.67 -15.70
CA LYS A 283 -6.49 17.92 -16.87
C LYS A 283 -5.94 17.22 -18.10
N GLN A 284 -4.66 17.38 -18.41
CA GLN A 284 -3.99 16.72 -19.53
C GLN A 284 -4.10 15.19 -19.44
N TRP A 285 -3.90 14.62 -18.25
CA TRP A 285 -4.03 13.18 -18.06
C TRP A 285 -5.44 12.66 -18.34
N ARG A 286 -6.47 13.39 -17.88
CA ARG A 286 -7.87 13.04 -18.14
C ARG A 286 -8.28 13.26 -19.59
N GLU A 287 -7.63 14.16 -20.33
CA GLU A 287 -7.79 14.28 -21.78
C GLU A 287 -7.26 13.05 -22.52
N ILE A 288 -6.15 12.46 -22.05
CA ILE A 288 -5.54 11.25 -22.64
C ILE A 288 -6.30 9.99 -22.20
N CYS A 289 -6.63 9.90 -20.91
CA CYS A 289 -7.30 8.76 -20.28
C CYS A 289 -8.53 9.25 -19.49
N PRO A 290 -9.71 9.37 -20.11
CA PRO A 290 -10.92 9.86 -19.44
C PRO A 290 -11.40 8.98 -18.27
N GLU A 291 -11.02 7.70 -18.28
CA GLU A 291 -11.34 6.74 -17.21
C GLU A 291 -10.35 6.80 -16.02
N LEU A 292 -9.34 7.66 -16.10
CA LEU A 292 -8.32 7.79 -15.05
C LEU A 292 -8.94 8.16 -13.71
N THR A 293 -8.77 7.24 -12.76
CA THR A 293 -9.06 7.44 -11.34
C THR A 293 -7.83 8.02 -10.66
N LEU A 294 -8.00 9.19 -10.05
CA LEU A 294 -6.96 9.84 -9.27
C LEU A 294 -7.26 9.71 -7.79
N ARG A 295 -6.35 9.03 -7.09
CA ARG A 295 -6.33 8.95 -5.65
C ARG A 295 -5.27 9.88 -5.07
N SER A 296 -5.57 10.54 -3.96
CA SER A 296 -4.59 11.35 -3.25
C SER A 296 -4.78 11.30 -1.73
N THR A 297 -3.82 11.84 -1.02
CA THR A 297 -3.82 11.98 0.43
C THR A 297 -3.33 13.36 0.81
N PHE A 298 -4.00 13.99 1.77
CA PHE A 298 -3.70 15.33 2.26
C PHE A 298 -3.50 15.35 3.78
N ILE A 299 -2.74 16.33 4.24
CA ILE A 299 -2.49 16.61 5.65
C ILE A 299 -2.99 18.02 5.94
N VAL A 300 -3.91 18.15 6.89
CA VAL A 300 -4.39 19.44 7.42
C VAL A 300 -3.82 19.73 8.79
N GLY A 301 -3.71 21.01 9.14
CA GLY A 301 -3.13 21.45 10.40
C GLY A 301 -1.61 21.29 10.45
N PHE A 302 -0.94 21.28 9.29
CA PHE A 302 0.53 21.24 9.24
C PHE A 302 1.12 22.48 9.96
N PRO A 303 2.29 22.39 10.61
CA PRO A 303 2.90 23.52 11.31
C PRO A 303 3.02 24.76 10.42
N GLY A 304 2.43 25.86 10.88
CA GLY A 304 2.34 27.12 10.17
C GLY A 304 1.19 27.24 9.17
N GLU A 305 0.26 26.28 9.04
CA GLU A 305 -0.90 26.36 8.12
C GLU A 305 -1.93 27.41 8.54
N THR A 306 -2.17 28.41 7.69
CA THR A 306 -3.17 29.47 7.92
C THR A 306 -4.51 29.12 7.27
N GLU A 307 -5.55 29.90 7.58
CA GLU A 307 -6.86 29.75 6.94
C GLU A 307 -6.78 30.00 5.42
N GLU A 308 -5.91 30.90 4.98
CA GLU A 308 -5.69 31.18 3.55
C GLU A 308 -5.12 29.96 2.82
N ASP A 309 -4.14 29.26 3.42
CA ASP A 309 -3.60 28.02 2.83
C ASP A 309 -4.64 26.91 2.78
N PHE A 310 -5.43 26.79 3.86
CA PHE A 310 -6.50 25.80 3.93
C PHE A 310 -7.58 26.09 2.87
N GLN A 311 -7.92 27.36 2.64
CA GLN A 311 -8.86 27.74 1.59
C GLN A 311 -8.30 27.41 0.19
N MET A 312 -7.01 27.65 -0.08
CA MET A 312 -6.37 27.20 -1.33
C MET A 312 -6.47 25.68 -1.52
N LEU A 313 -6.36 24.92 -0.43
CA LEU A 313 -6.52 23.46 -0.46
C LEU A 313 -7.95 23.04 -0.83
N LEU A 314 -8.96 23.68 -0.25
CA LEU A 314 -10.37 23.42 -0.60
C LEU A 314 -10.68 23.81 -2.04
N ASP A 315 -10.15 24.93 -2.51
CA ASP A 315 -10.37 25.38 -3.90
C ASP A 315 -9.67 24.45 -4.90
N PHE A 316 -8.46 23.97 -4.58
CA PHE A 316 -7.78 22.94 -5.36
C PHE A 316 -8.63 21.66 -5.48
N LEU A 317 -9.24 21.18 -4.39
CA LEU A 317 -10.08 19.97 -4.45
C LEU A 317 -11.27 20.15 -5.39
N LYS A 318 -11.95 21.29 -5.32
CA LYS A 318 -13.10 21.61 -6.19
C LYS A 318 -12.71 21.59 -7.67
N GLU A 319 -11.55 22.15 -7.99
CA GLU A 319 -11.08 22.22 -9.38
C GLU A 319 -10.52 20.87 -9.86
N ALA A 320 -9.73 20.19 -9.03
CA ALA A 320 -9.13 18.91 -9.36
C ALA A 320 -10.17 17.79 -9.49
N ARG A 321 -11.29 17.86 -8.77
CA ARG A 321 -12.35 16.83 -8.68
C ARG A 321 -11.76 15.42 -8.58
N LEU A 322 -10.89 15.20 -7.59
CA LEU A 322 -10.20 13.92 -7.40
C LEU A 322 -11.21 12.82 -7.00
N ASP A 323 -10.96 11.61 -7.47
CA ASP A 323 -11.91 10.49 -7.36
C ASP A 323 -11.91 9.87 -5.97
N ARG A 324 -10.73 9.66 -5.38
CA ARG A 324 -10.55 9.07 -4.04
C ARG A 324 -9.59 9.93 -3.23
N VAL A 325 -9.99 10.42 -2.07
CA VAL A 325 -9.09 11.27 -1.27
C VAL A 325 -9.20 10.96 0.21
N GLY A 326 -8.05 10.71 0.82
CA GLY A 326 -7.90 10.67 2.28
C GLY A 326 -7.39 12.00 2.82
N CYS A 327 -7.83 12.37 4.03
CA CYS A 327 -7.33 13.51 4.77
C CYS A 327 -6.91 13.09 6.17
N PHE A 328 -5.72 13.50 6.59
CA PHE A 328 -5.19 13.24 7.92
C PHE A 328 -4.90 14.56 8.62
N LYS A 329 -5.13 14.61 9.92
CA LYS A 329 -4.60 15.70 10.75
C LYS A 329 -3.10 15.50 10.90
N TYR A 330 -2.33 16.58 10.89
CA TYR A 330 -0.91 16.52 11.16
C TYR A 330 -0.65 15.93 12.56
N SER A 331 0.10 14.83 12.59
CA SER A 331 0.61 14.22 13.82
C SER A 331 2.10 14.49 13.97
N PRO A 332 2.58 15.02 15.11
CA PRO A 332 3.98 15.32 15.34
C PRO A 332 4.79 14.07 15.69
N VAL A 333 4.91 13.15 14.74
CA VAL A 333 5.64 11.88 14.93
C VAL A 333 7.07 12.19 15.38
N GLU A 334 7.53 11.49 16.42
CA GLU A 334 8.88 11.63 16.96
C GLU A 334 9.96 11.47 15.86
N GLY A 335 10.89 12.42 15.79
CA GLY A 335 11.95 12.47 14.78
C GLY A 335 11.57 13.20 13.49
N ALA A 336 10.31 13.61 13.31
CA ALA A 336 9.91 14.44 12.18
C ALA A 336 10.43 15.88 12.35
N THR A 337 11.20 16.38 11.37
CA THR A 337 11.76 17.75 11.40
C THR A 337 10.67 18.84 11.40
N ALA A 338 9.45 18.51 10.97
CA ALA A 338 8.31 19.43 10.99
C ALA A 338 7.90 19.79 12.43
N ASN A 339 8.27 19.00 13.44
CA ASN A 339 8.00 19.31 14.85
C ASN A 339 8.75 20.56 15.33
N ASP A 340 9.89 20.87 14.71
CA ASP A 340 10.71 22.05 15.04
C ASP A 340 10.22 23.33 14.34
N LEU A 341 9.22 23.22 13.45
CA LEU A 341 8.63 24.39 12.81
C LEU A 341 7.80 25.20 13.81
N PRO A 342 7.85 26.55 13.74
CA PRO A 342 7.01 27.40 14.57
C PRO A 342 5.53 27.29 14.19
N ASP A 343 4.67 27.93 14.98
CA ASP A 343 3.25 28.12 14.68
C ASP A 343 2.47 26.80 14.52
N GLN A 344 2.66 25.90 15.48
CA GLN A 344 1.89 24.65 15.57
C GLN A 344 0.38 24.95 15.62
N VAL A 345 -0.39 24.26 14.79
CA VAL A 345 -1.84 24.47 14.70
C VAL A 345 -2.53 23.75 15.88
N PRO A 346 -3.39 24.43 16.66
CA PRO A 346 -4.16 23.80 17.74
C PRO A 346 -5.04 22.65 17.25
N GLU A 347 -5.19 21.60 18.05
CA GLU A 347 -5.95 20.39 17.68
C GLU A 347 -7.40 20.68 17.29
N ALA A 348 -8.06 21.62 17.99
CA ALA A 348 -9.43 22.04 17.66
C ALA A 348 -9.55 22.62 16.23
N ILE A 349 -8.52 23.34 15.76
CA ILE A 349 -8.48 23.88 14.40
C ILE A 349 -8.19 22.76 13.40
N LYS A 350 -7.30 21.81 13.72
CA LYS A 350 -7.07 20.65 12.86
C LYS A 350 -8.34 19.83 12.66
N GLU A 351 -9.10 19.63 13.73
CA GLU A 351 -10.39 18.93 13.72
C GLU A 351 -11.43 19.67 12.86
N GLU A 352 -11.57 20.98 13.04
CA GLU A 352 -12.46 21.81 12.21
C GLU A 352 -12.11 21.71 10.72
N ARG A 353 -10.82 21.87 10.38
CA ARG A 353 -10.32 21.77 9.00
C ARG A 353 -10.52 20.40 8.41
N TRP A 354 -10.24 19.34 9.18
CA TRP A 354 -10.46 17.97 8.75
C TRP A 354 -11.94 17.73 8.40
N ASN A 355 -12.87 18.16 9.26
CA ASN A 355 -14.30 18.03 9.02
C ASN A 355 -14.76 18.79 7.76
N ARG A 356 -14.33 20.05 7.61
CA ARG A 356 -14.63 20.88 6.40
C ARG A 356 -14.07 20.25 5.13
N PHE A 357 -12.84 19.74 5.18
CA PHE A 357 -12.21 19.07 4.05
C PHE A 357 -12.96 17.80 3.67
N MET A 358 -13.22 16.92 4.63
CA MET A 358 -13.89 15.63 4.37
C MET A 358 -15.32 15.82 3.88
N GLN A 359 -16.05 16.81 4.40
CA GLN A 359 -17.38 17.16 3.90
C GLN A 359 -17.37 17.57 2.43
N LEU A 360 -16.42 18.43 2.03
CA LEU A 360 -16.26 18.83 0.63
C LEU A 360 -15.89 17.64 -0.26
N GLN A 361 -14.93 16.82 0.18
CA GLN A 361 -14.50 15.67 -0.59
C GLN A 361 -15.60 14.62 -0.75
N GLN A 362 -16.42 14.41 0.28
CA GLN A 362 -17.55 13.49 0.21
C GLN A 362 -18.52 13.90 -0.91
N GLN A 363 -18.81 15.20 -1.04
CA GLN A 363 -19.63 15.73 -2.14
C GLN A 363 -19.00 15.44 -3.51
N ILE A 364 -17.70 15.70 -3.66
CA ILE A 364 -16.97 15.43 -4.90
C ILE A 364 -16.99 13.93 -5.24
N SER A 365 -16.75 13.06 -4.26
CA SER A 365 -16.76 11.60 -4.43
C SER A 365 -18.13 11.09 -4.90
N ALA A 366 -19.20 11.55 -4.24
CA ALA A 366 -20.58 11.21 -4.61
C ALA A 366 -20.89 11.64 -6.06
N GLU A 367 -20.53 12.87 -6.45
CA GLU A 367 -20.72 13.33 -7.84
C GLU A 367 -19.96 12.46 -8.85
N ARG A 368 -18.70 12.10 -8.55
CA ARG A 368 -17.86 11.28 -9.44
C ARG A 368 -18.39 9.85 -9.58
N LEU A 369 -18.92 9.26 -8.51
CA LEU A 369 -19.54 7.93 -8.58
C LEU A 369 -20.90 7.97 -9.27
N GLN A 370 -21.69 9.04 -9.05
CA GLN A 370 -22.95 9.24 -9.75
C GLN A 370 -22.76 9.31 -11.28
N GLU A 371 -21.64 9.86 -11.77
CA GLU A 371 -21.27 9.87 -13.20
C GLU A 371 -21.08 8.45 -13.78
N LYS A 372 -20.89 7.42 -12.94
CA LYS A 372 -20.76 6.00 -13.34
C LYS A 372 -22.10 5.29 -13.47
N VAL A 373 -23.18 5.80 -12.86
CA VAL A 373 -24.51 5.19 -12.94
C VAL A 373 -24.98 5.10 -14.40
N GLY A 374 -25.47 3.93 -14.79
CA GLY A 374 -25.88 3.60 -16.15
C GLY A 374 -24.76 3.07 -17.05
N ARG A 375 -23.49 3.14 -16.62
CA ARG A 375 -22.36 2.58 -17.38
C ARG A 375 -22.16 1.10 -17.07
N GLU A 376 -21.54 0.40 -18.01
CA GLU A 376 -21.04 -0.96 -17.81
C GLU A 376 -19.55 -0.90 -17.50
N ILE A 377 -19.13 -1.48 -16.37
CA ILE A 377 -17.73 -1.50 -15.92
C ILE A 377 -17.28 -2.94 -15.64
N LEU A 378 -15.97 -3.16 -15.68
CA LEU A 378 -15.38 -4.42 -15.23
C LEU A 378 -15.21 -4.42 -13.72
N VAL A 379 -15.62 -5.53 -13.09
CA VAL A 379 -15.55 -5.76 -11.64
C VAL A 379 -14.86 -7.09 -11.39
N ILE A 380 -13.83 -7.09 -10.56
CA ILE A 380 -13.24 -8.32 -10.02
C ILE A 380 -13.96 -8.68 -8.72
N ILE A 381 -14.43 -9.92 -8.60
CA ILE A 381 -15.14 -10.38 -7.41
C ILE A 381 -14.13 -10.70 -6.30
N ASP A 382 -14.33 -10.14 -5.10
CA ASP A 382 -13.49 -10.41 -3.93
C ASP A 382 -14.18 -11.42 -2.99
N GLU A 383 -15.49 -11.30 -2.80
CA GLU A 383 -16.29 -12.13 -1.89
C GLU A 383 -17.64 -12.50 -2.49
N VAL A 384 -18.16 -13.68 -2.10
CA VAL A 384 -19.50 -14.15 -2.46
C VAL A 384 -20.10 -14.88 -1.26
N ASP A 385 -21.30 -14.46 -0.84
CA ASP A 385 -22.05 -15.06 0.26
C ASP A 385 -23.50 -15.37 -0.16
N GLU A 386 -24.39 -15.57 0.81
CA GLU A 386 -25.80 -15.86 0.56
C GLU A 386 -26.60 -14.62 0.08
N GLU A 387 -26.11 -13.41 0.36
CA GLU A 387 -26.76 -12.14 0.02
C GLU A 387 -26.35 -11.62 -1.36
N GLY A 388 -25.15 -11.97 -1.84
CA GLY A 388 -24.69 -11.66 -3.19
C GLY A 388 -23.18 -11.71 -3.34
N ALA A 389 -22.66 -10.94 -4.31
CA ALA A 389 -21.24 -10.81 -4.54
C ALA A 389 -20.77 -9.38 -4.26
N ILE A 390 -19.57 -9.27 -3.67
CA ILE A 390 -18.86 -8.01 -3.45
C ILE A 390 -17.59 -8.06 -4.31
N GLY A 391 -17.35 -7.00 -5.06
CA GLY A 391 -16.15 -6.87 -5.87
C GLY A 391 -15.63 -5.45 -5.95
N ARG A 392 -14.64 -5.24 -6.79
CA ARG A 392 -14.00 -3.93 -7.02
C ARG A 392 -13.91 -3.61 -8.49
N SER A 393 -14.08 -2.34 -8.83
CA SER A 393 -13.88 -1.90 -10.20
C SER A 393 -12.39 -1.66 -10.49
N ILE A 394 -12.08 -1.37 -11.76
CA ILE A 394 -10.76 -0.88 -12.17
C ILE A 394 -10.32 0.37 -11.41
N ALA A 395 -11.24 1.12 -10.79
CA ALA A 395 -10.98 2.32 -10.01
C ALA A 395 -10.65 2.05 -8.54
N ASP A 396 -10.78 0.81 -8.04
CA ASP A 396 -10.80 0.54 -6.60
C ASP A 396 -9.72 -0.45 -6.17
N ALA A 397 -8.82 0.00 -5.29
CA ALA A 397 -7.83 -0.85 -4.66
C ALA A 397 -8.42 -1.65 -3.47
N PRO A 398 -7.96 -2.89 -3.24
CA PRO A 398 -8.48 -3.72 -2.16
C PRO A 398 -8.16 -3.13 -0.79
N GLU A 399 -9.09 -3.27 0.16
CA GLU A 399 -9.01 -2.79 1.55
C GLU A 399 -8.86 -1.26 1.71
N ILE A 400 -8.86 -0.48 0.62
CA ILE A 400 -8.49 0.94 0.64
C ILE A 400 -9.60 1.83 0.06
N ASP A 401 -10.13 1.45 -1.10
CA ASP A 401 -11.15 2.22 -1.80
C ASP A 401 -12.54 1.56 -1.62
N GLY A 402 -13.53 1.99 -2.40
CA GLY A 402 -14.90 1.48 -2.29
C GLY A 402 -15.12 0.11 -2.94
N ALA A 403 -16.33 -0.43 -2.74
CA ALA A 403 -16.78 -1.70 -3.26
C ALA A 403 -17.88 -1.54 -4.33
N VAL A 404 -18.08 -2.61 -5.10
CA VAL A 404 -19.19 -2.79 -6.01
C VAL A 404 -20.02 -3.98 -5.52
N TYR A 405 -21.26 -3.71 -5.12
CA TYR A 405 -22.19 -4.71 -4.62
C TYR A 405 -23.11 -5.22 -5.73
N LEU A 406 -23.16 -6.55 -5.89
CA LEU A 406 -24.04 -7.25 -6.83
C LEU A 406 -25.03 -8.10 -6.02
N ASN A 407 -26.07 -7.45 -5.50
CA ASN A 407 -27.06 -8.07 -4.62
C ASN A 407 -27.79 -9.23 -5.33
N GLY A 408 -27.83 -10.39 -4.70
CA GLY A 408 -28.44 -11.62 -5.22
C GLY A 408 -27.61 -12.37 -6.27
N GLU A 409 -26.44 -11.87 -6.68
CA GLU A 409 -25.54 -12.58 -7.59
C GLU A 409 -24.66 -13.57 -6.81
N THR A 410 -25.03 -14.85 -6.87
CA THR A 410 -24.34 -15.95 -6.16
C THR A 410 -23.69 -16.95 -7.12
N LYS A 411 -23.74 -16.70 -8.43
CA LYS A 411 -23.23 -17.63 -9.48
C LYS A 411 -21.86 -17.24 -10.01
N VAL A 412 -21.14 -16.40 -9.26
CA VAL A 412 -19.75 -16.00 -9.51
C VAL A 412 -18.85 -16.55 -8.41
N LYS A 413 -17.54 -16.46 -8.60
CA LYS A 413 -16.55 -16.85 -7.60
C LYS A 413 -15.54 -15.73 -7.38
N PRO A 414 -14.92 -15.65 -6.18
CA PRO A 414 -13.77 -14.78 -5.98
C PRO A 414 -12.71 -14.95 -7.07
N GLY A 415 -12.27 -13.84 -7.64
CA GLY A 415 -11.34 -13.77 -8.78
C GLY A 415 -11.98 -13.78 -10.16
N ASP A 416 -13.30 -14.01 -10.28
CA ASP A 416 -13.99 -13.79 -11.55
C ASP A 416 -13.98 -12.29 -11.89
N VAL A 417 -13.71 -11.98 -13.16
CA VAL A 417 -13.86 -10.62 -13.70
C VAL A 417 -15.12 -10.58 -14.53
N VAL A 418 -16.12 -9.85 -14.05
CA VAL A 418 -17.46 -9.75 -14.65
C VAL A 418 -17.74 -8.32 -15.11
N ARG A 419 -18.65 -8.19 -16.07
CA ARG A 419 -19.14 -6.89 -16.51
C ARG A 419 -20.44 -6.58 -15.77
N VAL A 420 -20.49 -5.39 -15.19
CA VAL A 420 -21.56 -4.95 -14.29
C VAL A 420 -22.12 -3.64 -14.80
N LYS A 421 -23.43 -3.57 -14.95
CA LYS A 421 -24.13 -2.32 -15.20
C LYS A 421 -24.40 -1.65 -13.86
N ILE A 422 -23.86 -0.46 -13.68
CA ILE A 422 -24.05 0.31 -12.45
C ILE A 422 -25.44 0.91 -12.44
N GLU A 423 -26.19 0.68 -11.37
CA GLU A 423 -27.58 1.09 -11.20
C GLU A 423 -27.72 2.18 -10.15
N ASN A 424 -26.86 2.15 -9.12
CA ASN A 424 -26.84 3.13 -8.06
C ASN A 424 -25.41 3.39 -7.55
N ALA A 425 -25.23 4.51 -6.89
CA ALA A 425 -23.99 4.92 -6.25
C ALA A 425 -24.33 5.67 -4.95
N ASP A 426 -23.47 5.54 -3.95
CA ASP A 426 -23.47 6.44 -2.80
C ASP A 426 -22.19 7.29 -2.80
N GLU A 427 -21.76 7.79 -1.64
CA GLU A 427 -20.55 8.60 -1.52
C GLU A 427 -19.27 7.84 -1.87
N TYR A 428 -19.21 6.51 -1.69
CA TYR A 428 -17.97 5.74 -1.83
C TYR A 428 -18.11 4.41 -2.60
N ASP A 429 -19.31 3.85 -2.67
CA ASP A 429 -19.61 2.53 -3.17
C ASP A 429 -20.60 2.57 -4.36
N LEU A 430 -20.64 1.46 -5.09
CA LEU A 430 -21.50 1.27 -6.26
C LEU A 430 -22.37 0.03 -6.09
N TRP A 431 -23.55 0.06 -6.70
CA TRP A 431 -24.44 -1.10 -6.82
C TRP A 431 -24.79 -1.34 -8.28
N GLY A 432 -24.84 -2.60 -8.67
CA GLY A 432 -25.18 -2.94 -10.03
C GLY A 432 -25.51 -4.41 -10.23
N SER A 433 -25.88 -4.73 -11.46
CA SER A 433 -26.22 -6.09 -11.88
C SER A 433 -25.27 -6.57 -12.96
N ARG A 434 -24.96 -7.87 -12.94
CA ARG A 434 -24.14 -8.51 -13.97
C ARG A 434 -24.87 -8.48 -15.32
N VAL A 435 -24.13 -8.16 -16.38
CA VAL A 435 -24.63 -8.11 -17.78
C VAL A 435 -24.27 -9.37 -18.56
#